data_AF-A0A5K1I9R6-F1
#
_entry.id   AF-A0A5K1I9R6-F1
#
_cell.length_a   1.000
_cell.length_b   1.000
_cell.length_c   1.000
_cell.angle_alpha   90.00
_cell.angle_beta   90.00
_cell.angle_gamma   90.00
#
_symmetry.space_group_name_H-M   'P 1'
#
loop_
_entity.id
_entity.type
_entity.pdbx_description
1 polymer ?
#
loop_
_entity_poly.entity_id
_entity_poly.type
_entity_poly.pdbx_seq_one_letter_code
_entity_poly.pdbx_strand_id
1 'polypeptide(L)'
;MIDREGIDQGPHQVIDIADWYIYRDYEVFPEGARDKSLRVCPDPAPFDFCLPDHRYLFKEAIKSAQDPGKPRHPDQYWAELIAFRIGRLMGLTLPPVFVAIDSTRDEPGTLNEWFMGYPGSGDERHFPGGDYMQRRIPGYDREKGKEHNLTTIIELSRILERGRWLSHDWQLYWGLCLCFDALIGNTDRHQENWGLIWSEEGPTARFTPYFDNGTSLGHELLPQKMQRMMRDPKELAGYLRRGKHQMRWSRDDRRRLPLIAGVTDYCRHFPHIRPILIERLQGWCEDALRDMLYRLTQFDLPHPLTSQRAEFIAFLTLTRREQLLRALEK
;
A
#
# COMPACT_ATOMS: atom_id res chain seq x y z
N MET A 1 8.93 3.81 13.59
CA MET A 1 7.87 3.26 12.72
C MET A 1 6.53 3.50 13.39
N ILE A 2 5.40 3.32 12.69
CA ILE A 2 4.07 3.68 13.20
C ILE A 2 3.62 2.70 14.28
N ASP A 3 3.74 3.06 15.56
CA ASP A 3 3.37 2.17 16.65
C ASP A 3 1.87 2.28 16.99
N ARG A 4 1.06 1.54 16.24
CA ARG A 4 -0.41 1.61 16.28
C ARG A 4 -1.01 0.19 16.28
N GLU A 5 -0.63 -0.64 17.24
CA GLU A 5 -1.11 -2.03 17.34
C GLU A 5 -2.57 -2.13 17.82
N GLY A 6 -3.21 -3.29 17.63
CA GLY A 6 -4.55 -3.57 18.16
C GLY A 6 -5.71 -2.81 17.51
N ILE A 7 -5.47 -2.08 16.41
CA ILE A 7 -6.52 -1.33 15.72
C ILE A 7 -7.38 -2.26 14.89
N ASP A 8 -8.64 -2.44 15.31
CA ASP A 8 -9.68 -3.09 14.52
C ASP A 8 -10.93 -2.20 14.43
N GLN A 9 -11.54 -2.17 13.25
CA GLN A 9 -12.75 -1.39 13.00
C GLN A 9 -13.88 -2.37 12.72
N GLY A 10 -14.88 -2.38 13.59
CA GLY A 10 -16.07 -3.20 13.41
C GLY A 10 -17.00 -2.67 12.30
N PRO A 11 -17.85 -3.53 11.72
CA PRO A 11 -18.82 -3.13 10.68
C PRO A 11 -19.78 -2.00 11.08
N HIS A 12 -20.06 -1.86 12.38
CA HIS A 12 -20.92 -0.80 12.93
C HIS A 12 -20.18 0.51 13.24
N GLN A 13 -18.87 0.57 12.99
CA GLN A 13 -17.99 1.70 13.33
C GLN A 13 -17.52 2.44 12.07
N VAL A 14 -18.43 2.64 11.10
CA VAL A 14 -18.14 3.45 9.91
C VAL A 14 -17.92 4.90 10.34
N ILE A 15 -16.80 5.49 9.92
CA ILE A 15 -16.48 6.87 10.23
C ILE A 15 -17.23 7.80 9.28
N ASP A 16 -18.10 8.66 9.80
CA ASP A 16 -18.65 9.76 9.03
C ASP A 16 -17.72 10.98 9.13
N ILE A 17 -17.27 11.47 7.97
CA ILE A 17 -16.34 12.60 7.87
C ILE A 17 -17.02 13.91 7.46
N ALA A 18 -18.37 13.94 7.37
CA ALA A 18 -19.15 15.10 6.96
C ALA A 18 -18.71 16.40 7.66
N ASP A 19 -18.57 16.34 8.99
CA ASP A 19 -18.24 17.49 9.82
C ASP A 19 -16.73 17.63 10.11
N TRP A 20 -15.89 16.77 9.53
CA TRP A 20 -14.45 16.84 9.76
C TRP A 20 -13.83 18.01 9.00
N TYR A 21 -13.04 18.82 9.72
CA TYR A 21 -12.35 19.97 9.15
C TYR A 21 -11.44 19.53 7.99
N ILE A 22 -11.57 20.21 6.85
CA ILE A 22 -10.68 20.02 5.70
C ILE A 22 -9.42 20.82 5.97
N TYR A 23 -8.30 20.11 6.10
CA TYR A 23 -7.00 20.74 6.22
C TYR A 23 -6.60 21.36 4.88
N ARG A 24 -6.37 22.69 4.87
CA ARG A 24 -6.14 23.49 3.66
C ARG A 24 -4.70 23.98 3.47
N ASP A 25 -3.77 23.59 4.35
CA ASP A 25 -2.37 23.99 4.17
C ASP A 25 -1.71 23.21 3.02
N TYR A 26 -0.59 23.77 2.52
CA TYR A 26 0.19 23.31 1.36
C TYR A 26 0.91 21.95 1.56
N GLU A 27 0.28 20.98 2.21
CA GLU A 27 0.80 19.61 2.17
C GLU A 27 0.63 19.04 0.76
N VAL A 28 1.76 18.72 0.15
CA VAL A 28 1.82 18.09 -1.17
C VAL A 28 1.66 16.58 -0.97
N PHE A 29 0.47 16.06 -1.29
CA PHE A 29 0.21 14.62 -1.35
C PHE A 29 0.49 14.10 -2.77
N PRO A 30 0.78 12.80 -2.95
CA PRO A 30 0.97 12.22 -4.28
C PRO A 30 -0.28 12.43 -5.15
N GLU A 31 -0.09 13.08 -6.31
CA GLU A 31 -1.11 13.18 -7.35
C GLU A 31 -1.55 11.78 -7.77
N GLY A 32 -2.86 11.52 -7.73
CA GLY A 32 -3.44 10.23 -8.11
C GLY A 32 -4.82 10.42 -8.72
N ALA A 33 -5.35 9.37 -9.34
CA ALA A 33 -6.61 9.44 -10.10
C ALA A 33 -7.89 9.54 -9.26
N ARG A 34 -7.78 9.70 -7.93
CA ARG A 34 -8.91 9.78 -6.99
C ARG A 34 -8.98 11.17 -6.39
N ASP A 35 -10.20 11.66 -6.18
CA ASP A 35 -10.42 12.81 -5.31
C ASP A 35 -9.99 12.44 -3.88
N LYS A 36 -9.20 13.32 -3.29
CA LYS A 36 -8.56 13.14 -2.00
C LYS A 36 -8.74 14.41 -1.19
N SER A 37 -9.05 14.27 0.09
CA SER A 37 -9.07 15.40 1.03
C SER A 37 -8.36 15.02 2.31
N LEU A 38 -7.52 15.91 2.82
CA LEU A 38 -6.95 15.75 4.15
C LEU A 38 -7.95 16.30 5.17
N ARG A 39 -8.32 15.46 6.13
CA ARG A 39 -9.29 15.73 7.18
C ARG A 39 -8.59 15.72 8.53
N VAL A 40 -9.03 16.56 9.44
CA VAL A 40 -8.59 16.55 10.84
C VAL A 40 -9.65 15.83 11.68
N CYS A 41 -9.23 14.83 12.44
CA CYS A 41 -10.12 14.12 13.36
C CYS A 41 -10.54 15.06 14.50
N PRO A 42 -11.83 15.14 14.85
CA PRO A 42 -12.28 16.00 15.94
C PRO A 42 -11.77 15.52 17.30
N ASP A 43 -11.75 16.43 18.28
CA ASP A 43 -11.59 16.13 19.70
C ASP A 43 -12.90 16.47 20.45
N PRO A 44 -13.60 15.49 21.07
CA PRO A 44 -13.24 14.08 21.16
C PRO A 44 -13.36 13.32 19.83
N ALA A 45 -12.47 12.35 19.63
CA ALA A 45 -12.51 11.47 18.48
C ALA A 45 -13.78 10.58 18.49
N PRO A 46 -14.38 10.25 17.33
CA PRO A 46 -15.62 9.49 17.28
C PRO A 46 -15.46 8.02 17.67
N PHE A 47 -14.23 7.48 17.58
CA PHE A 47 -13.90 6.12 17.96
C PHE A 47 -12.50 6.06 18.59
N ASP A 48 -12.29 5.16 19.55
CA ASP A 48 -11.02 5.01 20.28
C ASP A 48 -9.82 4.65 19.39
N PHE A 49 -10.08 4.07 18.22
CA PHE A 49 -9.03 3.80 17.24
C PHE A 49 -8.65 5.02 16.40
N CYS A 50 -9.33 6.16 16.52
CA CYS A 50 -8.95 7.41 15.88
C CYS A 50 -8.11 8.26 16.85
N LEU A 51 -7.15 9.00 16.32
CA LEU A 51 -6.34 9.94 17.09
C LEU A 51 -6.99 11.33 17.01
N PRO A 52 -7.42 11.95 18.14
CA PRO A 52 -7.96 13.30 18.13
C PRO A 52 -6.93 14.31 17.61
N ASP A 53 -7.40 15.34 16.90
CA ASP A 53 -6.61 16.37 16.22
C ASP A 53 -5.59 15.86 15.18
N HIS A 54 -5.54 14.56 14.93
CA HIS A 54 -4.64 13.98 13.95
C HIS A 54 -5.20 14.08 12.54
N ARG A 55 -4.30 14.06 11.56
CA ARG A 55 -4.66 14.17 10.14
C ARG A 55 -4.93 12.80 9.52
N TYR A 56 -5.90 12.77 8.63
CA TYR A 56 -6.32 11.58 7.90
C TYR A 56 -6.60 11.92 6.44
N LEU A 57 -6.08 11.13 5.51
CA LEU A 57 -6.33 11.29 4.09
C LEU A 57 -7.56 10.47 3.69
N PHE A 58 -8.66 11.14 3.39
CA PHE A 58 -9.85 10.51 2.82
C PHE A 58 -9.65 10.31 1.31
N LYS A 59 -9.82 9.07 0.84
CA LYS A 59 -9.77 8.67 -0.56
C LYS A 59 -11.15 8.17 -0.99
N GLU A 60 -11.79 8.88 -1.90
CA GLU A 60 -13.11 8.51 -2.45
C GLU A 60 -13.05 7.24 -3.30
N ALA A 61 -14.22 6.64 -3.56
CA ALA A 61 -14.36 5.63 -4.59
C ALA A 61 -14.02 6.22 -5.98
N ILE A 62 -13.50 5.40 -6.90
CA ILE A 62 -13.12 5.90 -8.23
C ILE A 62 -14.37 6.21 -9.06
N LYS A 63 -14.56 7.48 -9.35
CA LYS A 63 -15.57 8.00 -10.29
C LYS A 63 -15.12 7.82 -11.74
N SER A 64 -16.07 7.64 -12.65
CA SER A 64 -15.79 7.54 -14.09
C SER A 64 -15.39 8.88 -14.66
N ALA A 65 -14.26 8.92 -15.39
CA ALA A 65 -13.81 10.11 -16.11
C ALA A 65 -14.79 10.55 -17.22
N GLN A 66 -15.65 9.66 -17.69
CA GLN A 66 -16.64 9.92 -18.73
C GLN A 66 -18.00 10.36 -18.16
N ASP A 67 -18.28 9.99 -16.91
CA ASP A 67 -19.52 10.28 -16.21
C ASP A 67 -19.19 10.41 -14.72
N PRO A 68 -18.85 11.62 -14.23
CA PRO A 68 -18.43 11.84 -12.86
C PRO A 68 -19.46 11.40 -11.81
N GLY A 69 -20.73 11.23 -12.20
CA GLY A 69 -21.81 10.70 -11.36
C GLY A 69 -21.89 9.17 -11.33
N LYS A 70 -21.05 8.43 -12.07
CA LYS A 70 -21.03 6.96 -12.08
C LYS A 70 -19.68 6.42 -11.59
N PRO A 71 -19.66 5.51 -10.61
CA PRO A 71 -18.45 4.83 -10.21
C PRO A 71 -17.91 3.94 -11.33
N ARG A 72 -16.60 3.99 -11.58
CA ARG A 72 -15.92 3.12 -12.57
C ARG A 72 -15.49 1.79 -11.95
N HIS A 73 -14.93 1.88 -10.74
CA HIS A 73 -14.52 0.74 -9.91
C HIS A 73 -14.88 1.07 -8.45
N PRO A 74 -16.18 1.07 -8.12
CA PRO A 74 -16.66 1.56 -6.82
C PRO A 74 -16.09 0.77 -5.65
N ASP A 75 -15.76 -0.51 -5.84
CA ASP A 75 -15.19 -1.38 -4.81
C ASP A 75 -13.66 -1.25 -4.67
N GLN A 76 -13.01 -0.39 -5.45
CA GLN A 76 -11.54 -0.27 -5.45
C GLN A 76 -10.97 0.33 -4.16
N TYR A 77 -11.76 1.08 -3.38
CA TYR A 77 -11.29 1.60 -2.10
C TYR A 77 -11.04 0.47 -1.09
N TRP A 78 -11.76 -0.66 -1.19
CA TRP A 78 -11.51 -1.85 -0.38
C TRP A 78 -10.10 -2.40 -0.56
N ALA A 79 -9.49 -2.26 -1.73
CA ALA A 79 -8.14 -2.77 -1.97
C ALA A 79 -7.10 -2.08 -1.06
N GLU A 80 -7.28 -0.79 -0.75
CA GLU A 80 -6.40 -0.06 0.18
C GLU A 80 -6.50 -0.62 1.60
N LEU A 81 -7.73 -0.78 2.10
CA LEU A 81 -8.00 -1.35 3.43
C LEU A 81 -7.53 -2.79 3.55
N ILE A 82 -7.84 -3.63 2.56
CA ILE A 82 -7.46 -5.05 2.57
C ILE A 82 -5.95 -5.19 2.48
N ALA A 83 -5.26 -4.38 1.66
CA ALA A 83 -3.81 -4.37 1.63
C ALA A 83 -3.21 -4.01 3.00
N PHE A 84 -3.75 -2.99 3.68
CA PHE A 84 -3.37 -2.68 5.07
C PHE A 84 -3.55 -3.90 6.00
N ARG A 85 -4.71 -4.57 5.96
CA ARG A 85 -4.99 -5.74 6.80
C ARG A 85 -4.07 -6.93 6.49
N ILE A 86 -3.78 -7.21 5.21
CA ILE A 86 -2.81 -8.24 4.80
C ILE A 86 -1.40 -7.87 5.27
N GLY A 87 -1.02 -6.60 5.17
CA GLY A 87 0.27 -6.13 5.68
C GLY A 87 0.40 -6.35 7.19
N ARG A 88 -0.66 -6.14 7.96
CA ARG A 88 -0.69 -6.48 9.39
C ARG A 88 -0.56 -7.98 9.66
N LEU A 89 -1.21 -8.84 8.88
CA LEU A 89 -1.01 -10.29 8.97
C LEU A 89 0.45 -10.69 8.69
N MET A 90 1.11 -9.99 7.78
CA MET A 90 2.54 -10.14 7.48
C MET A 90 3.45 -9.48 8.55
N GLY A 91 2.89 -8.86 9.59
CA GLY A 91 3.61 -8.19 10.67
C GLY A 91 4.28 -6.87 10.26
N LEU A 92 3.77 -6.22 9.21
CA LEU A 92 4.24 -4.93 8.73
C LEU A 92 3.63 -3.78 9.53
N THR A 93 4.41 -2.72 9.66
CA THR A 93 3.98 -1.49 10.34
C THR A 93 3.48 -0.47 9.31
N LEU A 94 2.16 -0.46 9.10
CA LEU A 94 1.47 0.38 8.12
C LEU A 94 0.55 1.39 8.80
N PRO A 95 0.32 2.57 8.20
CA PRO A 95 -0.68 3.51 8.68
C PRO A 95 -2.05 2.83 8.68
N PRO A 96 -2.82 2.94 9.77
CA PRO A 96 -4.19 2.49 9.80
C PRO A 96 -5.02 3.01 8.64
N VAL A 97 -5.84 2.13 8.09
CA VAL A 97 -6.83 2.47 7.06
C VAL A 97 -8.18 2.05 7.59
N PHE A 98 -9.17 2.93 7.45
CA PHE A 98 -10.52 2.75 7.95
C PHE A 98 -11.54 2.89 6.82
N VAL A 99 -12.68 2.22 6.95
CA VAL A 99 -13.89 2.48 6.18
C VAL A 99 -14.51 3.78 6.66
N ALA A 100 -14.80 4.68 5.72
CA ALA A 100 -15.43 5.96 6.03
C ALA A 100 -16.45 6.33 4.95
N ILE A 101 -17.32 7.27 5.29
CA ILE A 101 -18.31 7.86 4.39
C ILE A 101 -18.33 9.38 4.57
N ASP A 102 -18.56 10.10 3.48
CA ASP A 102 -18.99 11.49 3.51
C ASP A 102 -20.51 11.50 3.32
N SER A 103 -21.26 11.54 4.43
CA SER A 103 -22.73 11.44 4.40
C SER A 103 -23.41 12.63 3.71
N THR A 104 -22.72 13.76 3.57
CA THR A 104 -23.25 14.93 2.83
C THR A 104 -23.40 14.66 1.33
N ARG A 105 -22.62 13.70 0.80
CA ARG A 105 -22.60 13.32 -0.62
C ARG A 105 -22.97 11.86 -0.87
N ASP A 106 -23.25 11.10 0.19
CA ASP A 106 -23.44 9.64 0.14
C ASP A 106 -22.23 8.93 -0.53
N GLU A 107 -21.01 9.40 -0.24
CA GLU A 107 -19.78 8.94 -0.89
C GLU A 107 -18.92 8.07 0.06
N PRO A 108 -18.78 6.77 -0.20
CA PRO A 108 -17.93 5.89 0.59
C PRO A 108 -16.45 6.02 0.17
N GLY A 109 -15.55 5.66 1.08
CA GLY A 109 -14.13 5.65 0.78
C GLY A 109 -13.29 5.03 1.89
N THR A 110 -11.98 5.24 1.80
CA THR A 110 -11.07 4.95 2.90
C THR A 110 -10.58 6.20 3.57
N LEU A 111 -10.44 6.15 4.89
CA LEU A 111 -9.78 7.16 5.68
C LEU A 111 -8.43 6.60 6.14
N ASN A 112 -7.35 7.13 5.57
CA ASN A 112 -5.99 6.67 5.81
C ASN A 112 -5.32 7.56 6.85
N GLU A 113 -4.82 7.00 7.94
CA GLU A 113 -4.06 7.75 8.95
C GLU A 113 -2.83 8.40 8.33
N TRP A 114 -2.67 9.70 8.53
CA TRP A 114 -1.48 10.40 8.04
C TRP A 114 -0.25 9.90 8.80
N PHE A 115 0.82 9.58 8.08
CA PHE A 115 1.98 8.89 8.64
C PHE A 115 3.04 9.83 9.25
N MET A 116 2.69 11.10 9.44
CA MET A 116 3.51 12.15 10.05
C MET A 116 2.66 13.00 10.99
N GLY A 117 3.31 13.70 11.93
CA GLY A 117 2.65 14.57 12.89
C GLY A 117 1.90 13.81 13.99
N TYR A 118 2.41 12.65 14.39
CA TYR A 118 1.88 11.95 15.56
C TYR A 118 2.19 12.75 16.84
N PRO A 119 1.37 12.64 17.90
CA PRO A 119 1.68 13.24 19.18
C PRO A 119 3.09 12.84 19.66
N GLY A 120 3.93 13.83 19.94
CA GLY A 120 5.32 13.62 20.38
C GLY A 120 6.31 13.29 19.27
N SER A 121 5.90 13.21 18.00
CA SER A 121 6.85 13.29 16.89
C SER A 121 7.34 14.74 16.78
N GLY A 122 8.66 14.95 16.74
CA GLY A 122 9.21 16.25 16.38
C GLY A 122 8.85 16.64 14.95
N ASP A 123 9.33 17.80 14.50
CA ASP A 123 9.07 18.26 13.14
C ASP A 123 9.70 17.32 12.11
N GLU A 124 8.88 16.86 11.17
CA GLU A 124 9.25 15.89 10.14
C GLU A 124 8.92 16.45 8.75
N ARG A 125 9.81 16.20 7.79
CA ARG A 125 9.60 16.58 6.38
C ARG A 125 9.69 15.39 5.44
N HIS A 126 8.62 15.19 4.68
CA HIS A 126 8.55 14.18 3.62
C HIS A 126 9.17 14.69 2.32
N PHE A 127 9.99 13.85 1.71
CA PHE A 127 10.46 13.99 0.33
C PHE A 127 10.12 12.72 -0.46
N PRO A 128 9.35 12.81 -1.55
CA PRO A 128 8.99 11.66 -2.36
C PRO A 128 10.21 11.06 -3.08
N GLY A 129 10.14 9.77 -3.38
CA GLY A 129 11.18 9.03 -4.10
C GLY A 129 11.57 9.69 -5.42
N GLY A 130 10.60 10.27 -6.13
CA GLY A 130 10.77 10.99 -7.39
C GLY A 130 11.82 12.09 -7.32
N ASP A 131 11.91 12.82 -6.19
CA ASP A 131 12.93 13.85 -5.97
C ASP A 131 14.34 13.25 -5.98
N TYR A 132 14.51 12.09 -5.34
CA TYR A 132 15.79 11.38 -5.29
C TYR A 132 16.14 10.77 -6.64
N MET A 133 15.16 10.22 -7.36
CA MET A 133 15.36 9.70 -8.71
C MET A 133 15.82 10.80 -9.66
N GLN A 134 15.15 11.96 -9.65
CA GLN A 134 15.53 13.12 -10.47
C GLN A 134 16.95 13.62 -10.19
N ARG A 135 17.35 13.66 -8.92
CA ARG A 135 18.70 14.09 -8.52
C ARG A 135 19.79 13.11 -8.95
N ARG A 136 19.47 11.83 -9.13
CA ARG A 136 20.45 10.76 -9.43
C ARG A 136 20.46 10.32 -10.89
N ILE A 137 19.37 10.52 -11.62
CA ILE A 137 19.23 10.09 -13.01
C ILE A 137 19.11 11.35 -13.88
N PRO A 138 20.17 11.72 -14.63
CA PRO A 138 20.11 12.84 -15.56
C PRO A 138 18.98 12.66 -16.58
N GLY A 139 18.11 13.66 -16.70
CA GLY A 139 16.99 13.63 -17.65
C GLY A 139 15.79 12.78 -17.20
N TYR A 140 15.73 12.37 -15.93
CA TYR A 140 14.63 11.55 -15.41
C TYR A 140 13.26 12.20 -15.61
N ASP A 141 12.44 11.55 -16.43
CA ASP A 141 11.03 11.89 -16.62
C ASP A 141 10.22 11.37 -15.42
N ARG A 142 9.97 12.26 -14.45
CA ARG A 142 9.23 11.93 -13.22
C ARG A 142 7.75 11.65 -13.46
N GLU A 143 7.17 12.19 -14.52
CA GLU A 143 5.77 11.90 -14.85
C GLU A 143 5.65 10.45 -15.34
N LYS A 144 6.52 10.05 -16.29
CA LYS A 144 6.47 8.69 -16.85
C LYS A 144 7.12 7.64 -15.96
N GLY A 145 8.09 8.03 -15.13
CA GLY A 145 8.80 7.14 -14.20
C GLY A 145 9.52 5.95 -14.85
N LYS A 146 9.74 5.97 -16.17
CA LYS A 146 10.19 4.79 -16.94
C LYS A 146 11.54 4.24 -16.48
N GLU A 147 12.39 5.10 -15.94
CA GLU A 147 13.73 4.77 -15.47
C GLU A 147 13.79 4.47 -13.96
N HIS A 148 12.63 4.42 -13.29
CA HIS A 148 12.55 4.04 -11.88
C HIS A 148 13.11 2.62 -11.70
N ASN A 149 14.12 2.49 -10.83
CA ASN A 149 14.88 1.27 -10.68
C ASN A 149 15.42 1.08 -9.26
N LEU A 150 15.60 -0.18 -8.89
CA LEU A 150 16.04 -0.56 -7.55
C LEU A 150 17.53 -0.29 -7.32
N THR A 151 18.38 -0.34 -8.34
CA THR A 151 19.83 -0.06 -8.18
C THR A 151 20.10 1.36 -7.69
N THR A 152 19.41 2.37 -8.22
CA THR A 152 19.53 3.76 -7.77
C THR A 152 19.04 3.92 -6.32
N ILE A 153 17.97 3.20 -5.96
CA ILE A 153 17.47 3.17 -4.58
C ILE A 153 18.48 2.51 -3.64
N ILE A 154 19.08 1.39 -4.02
CA ILE A 154 20.14 0.71 -3.25
C ILE A 154 21.35 1.62 -3.05
N GLU A 155 21.78 2.33 -4.10
CA GLU A 155 22.88 3.30 -4.00
C GLU A 155 22.55 4.45 -3.06
N LEU A 156 21.33 4.99 -3.13
CA LEU A 156 20.84 5.98 -2.17
C LEU A 156 20.89 5.43 -0.75
N SER A 157 20.28 4.27 -0.50
CA SER A 157 20.22 3.65 0.83
C SER A 157 21.60 3.41 1.43
N ARG A 158 22.56 2.92 0.64
CA ARG A 158 23.96 2.74 1.07
C ARG A 158 24.64 4.04 1.47
N ILE A 159 24.34 5.15 0.78
CA ILE A 159 24.89 6.46 1.13
C ILE A 159 24.32 6.93 2.47
N LEU A 160 23.00 6.80 2.66
CA LEU A 160 22.34 7.18 3.91
C LEU A 160 22.80 6.31 5.09
N GLU A 161 22.98 5.01 4.88
CA GLU A 161 23.51 4.07 5.87
C GLU A 161 24.95 4.43 6.27
N ARG A 162 25.84 4.71 5.31
CA ARG A 162 27.22 5.15 5.59
C ARG A 162 27.27 6.46 6.36
N GLY A 163 26.34 7.38 6.08
CA GLY A 163 26.15 8.61 6.84
C GLY A 163 25.58 8.40 8.24
N ARG A 164 25.13 7.17 8.57
CA ARG A 164 24.35 6.84 9.77
C ARG A 164 23.07 7.69 9.88
N TRP A 165 22.47 7.97 8.73
CA TRP A 165 21.28 8.79 8.61
C TRP A 165 20.01 7.96 8.63
N LEU A 166 20.06 6.67 8.29
CA LEU A 166 18.88 5.81 8.37
C LEU A 166 18.63 5.32 9.80
N SER A 167 17.39 5.48 10.26
CA SER A 167 16.96 5.00 11.57
C SER A 167 16.63 3.50 11.61
N HIS A 168 16.76 2.78 10.49
CA HIS A 168 16.35 1.39 10.36
C HIS A 168 17.10 0.66 9.25
N ASP A 169 16.96 -0.66 9.23
CA ASP A 169 17.53 -1.54 8.20
C ASP A 169 16.78 -1.38 6.86
N TRP A 170 17.42 -0.67 5.93
CA TRP A 170 16.86 -0.47 4.59
C TRP A 170 16.80 -1.75 3.76
N GLN A 171 17.67 -2.73 4.02
CA GLN A 171 17.70 -3.99 3.27
C GLN A 171 16.46 -4.80 3.62
N LEU A 172 16.11 -4.86 4.90
CA LEU A 172 14.87 -5.44 5.37
C LEU A 172 13.65 -4.66 4.87
N TYR A 173 13.67 -3.33 4.96
CA TYR A 173 12.58 -2.48 4.46
C TYR A 173 12.25 -2.77 2.99
N TRP A 174 13.24 -2.79 2.09
CA TRP A 174 12.98 -3.03 0.67
C TRP A 174 12.64 -4.49 0.37
N GLY A 175 13.21 -5.44 1.11
CA GLY A 175 12.85 -6.85 1.00
C GLY A 175 11.38 -7.11 1.36
N LEU A 176 10.91 -6.53 2.48
CA LEU A 176 9.52 -6.60 2.89
C LEU A 176 8.60 -5.86 1.91
N CYS A 177 9.00 -4.70 1.40
CA CYS A 177 8.24 -3.95 0.38
C CYS A 177 7.99 -4.80 -0.87
N LEU A 178 9.05 -5.36 -1.46
CA LEU A 178 8.95 -6.17 -2.67
C LEU A 178 8.14 -7.45 -2.43
N CYS A 179 8.31 -8.08 -1.27
CA CYS A 179 7.56 -9.29 -0.90
C CYS A 179 6.07 -8.97 -0.72
N PHE A 180 5.76 -7.88 -0.02
CA PHE A 180 4.39 -7.42 0.20
C PHE A 180 3.71 -7.04 -1.12
N ASP A 181 4.37 -6.24 -1.96
CA ASP A 181 3.87 -5.89 -3.29
C ASP A 181 3.65 -7.15 -4.15
N ALA A 182 4.52 -8.16 -4.06
CA ALA A 182 4.34 -9.42 -4.76
C ALA A 182 3.16 -10.25 -4.21
N LEU A 183 2.94 -10.26 -2.89
CA LEU A 183 1.85 -10.97 -2.22
C LEU A 183 0.48 -10.41 -2.62
N ILE A 184 0.30 -9.09 -2.52
CA ILE A 184 -0.96 -8.43 -2.89
C ILE A 184 -1.06 -8.17 -4.39
N GLY A 185 0.04 -8.32 -5.13
CA GLY A 185 0.15 -8.02 -6.55
C GLY A 185 0.04 -6.55 -6.88
N ASN A 186 0.65 -5.70 -6.07
CA ASN A 186 0.77 -4.28 -6.36
C ASN A 186 1.72 -4.08 -7.54
N THR A 187 1.21 -3.49 -8.61
CA THR A 187 1.99 -3.23 -9.84
C THR A 187 2.42 -1.78 -10.00
N ASP A 188 2.12 -0.95 -8.99
CA ASP A 188 2.17 0.50 -9.06
C ASP A 188 2.93 1.14 -7.89
N ARG A 189 3.99 0.47 -7.41
CA ARG A 189 5.00 1.06 -6.53
C ARG A 189 5.91 2.02 -7.31
N HIS A 190 5.34 3.12 -7.80
CA HIS A 190 6.08 4.16 -8.51
C HIS A 190 6.82 5.10 -7.55
N GLN A 191 7.61 6.00 -8.12
CA GLN A 191 8.50 6.92 -7.40
C GLN A 191 7.79 7.91 -6.45
N GLU A 192 6.47 8.05 -6.52
CA GLU A 192 5.72 8.87 -5.54
C GLU A 192 5.08 8.03 -4.43
N ASN A 193 5.11 6.69 -4.55
CA ASN A 193 4.54 5.73 -3.58
C ASN A 193 5.60 5.18 -2.61
N TRP A 194 6.70 5.91 -2.47
CA TRP A 194 7.71 5.77 -1.42
C TRP A 194 8.46 7.10 -1.28
N GLY A 195 9.14 7.32 -0.17
CA GLY A 195 9.95 8.50 0.05
C GLY A 195 10.82 8.37 1.29
N LEU A 196 11.45 9.48 1.67
CA LEU A 196 12.17 9.62 2.93
C LEU A 196 11.52 10.72 3.76
N ILE A 197 11.35 10.44 5.04
CA ILE A 197 10.92 11.40 6.05
C ILE A 197 12.14 11.74 6.88
N TRP A 198 12.48 13.02 6.94
CA TRP A 198 13.62 13.56 7.68
C TRP A 198 13.15 14.29 8.92
N SER A 199 13.86 14.11 10.04
CA SER A 199 13.73 15.02 11.17
C SER A 199 14.27 16.40 10.80
N GLU A 200 13.57 17.47 11.17
CA GLU A 200 14.07 18.84 10.98
C GLU A 200 15.29 19.14 11.86
N GLU A 201 15.47 18.40 12.97
CA GLU A 201 16.56 18.63 13.94
C GLU A 201 17.93 18.10 13.49
N GLY A 202 18.01 17.36 12.39
CA GLY A 202 19.27 16.79 11.92
C GLY A 202 19.11 15.36 11.43
N PRO A 203 20.19 14.74 10.94
CA PRO A 203 20.13 14.00 9.69
C PRO A 203 19.64 12.56 9.85
N THR A 204 18.68 12.33 10.74
CA THR A 204 17.95 11.08 10.83
C THR A 204 16.80 11.10 9.83
N ALA A 205 16.77 10.05 9.01
CA ALA A 205 15.77 9.77 8.02
C ALA A 205 15.22 8.37 8.20
N ARG A 206 13.97 8.20 7.79
CA ARG A 206 13.32 6.90 7.65
C ARG A 206 12.62 6.85 6.31
N PHE A 207 12.61 5.69 5.67
CA PHE A 207 11.67 5.47 4.59
C PHE A 207 10.23 5.66 5.07
N THR A 208 9.38 6.21 4.20
CA THR A 208 7.93 6.22 4.39
C THR A 208 7.42 4.80 4.64
N PRO A 209 6.29 4.61 5.34
CA PRO A 209 5.63 3.30 5.32
C PRO A 209 5.15 2.94 3.90
N TYR A 210 4.66 1.72 3.69
CA TYR A 210 4.07 1.33 2.41
C TYR A 210 2.64 1.90 2.31
N PHE A 211 2.46 2.99 1.57
CA PHE A 211 1.16 3.61 1.34
C PHE A 211 0.74 3.52 -0.14
N ASP A 212 -0.50 3.89 -0.44
CA ASP A 212 -1.11 3.82 -1.78
C ASP A 212 -1.00 2.42 -2.41
N ASN A 213 -1.65 1.46 -1.75
CA ASN A 213 -1.65 0.05 -2.12
C ASN A 213 -2.92 -0.36 -2.89
N GLY A 214 -3.82 0.59 -3.18
CA GLY A 214 -5.12 0.35 -3.80
C GLY A 214 -5.07 -0.19 -5.24
N THR A 215 -3.91 -0.13 -5.90
CA THR A 215 -3.67 -0.73 -7.24
C THR A 215 -3.16 -2.17 -7.09
N SER A 216 -3.90 -2.99 -6.35
CA SER A 216 -3.53 -4.38 -6.01
C SER A 216 -4.76 -5.31 -6.03
N LEU A 217 -4.57 -6.56 -5.60
CA LEU A 217 -5.63 -7.54 -5.29
C LEU A 217 -6.61 -7.86 -6.44
N GLY A 218 -6.22 -7.57 -7.69
CA GLY A 218 -7.07 -7.79 -8.86
C GLY A 218 -8.28 -6.85 -8.92
N HIS A 219 -8.17 -5.66 -8.33
CA HIS A 219 -9.24 -4.64 -8.30
C HIS A 219 -9.78 -4.29 -9.69
N GLU A 220 -8.95 -4.41 -10.74
CA GLU A 220 -9.32 -4.13 -12.13
C GLU A 220 -10.21 -5.21 -12.75
N LEU A 221 -10.35 -6.37 -12.09
CA LEU A 221 -11.03 -7.53 -12.65
C LEU A 221 -12.54 -7.44 -12.45
N LEU A 222 -13.28 -7.68 -13.54
CA LEU A 222 -14.74 -7.82 -13.48
C LEU A 222 -15.15 -9.18 -12.89
N PRO A 223 -16.37 -9.30 -12.31
CA PRO A 223 -16.86 -10.55 -11.71
C PRO A 223 -16.72 -11.80 -12.58
N GLN A 224 -17.03 -11.73 -13.86
CA GLN A 224 -16.91 -12.88 -14.76
C GLN A 224 -15.45 -13.30 -14.97
N LYS A 225 -14.51 -12.32 -14.97
CA LYS A 225 -13.08 -12.59 -15.10
C LYS A 225 -12.53 -13.27 -13.84
N MET A 226 -12.97 -12.84 -12.65
CA MET A 226 -12.63 -13.48 -11.38
C MET A 226 -13.05 -14.95 -11.37
N GLN A 227 -14.31 -15.23 -11.70
CA GLN A 227 -14.84 -16.59 -11.75
C GLN A 227 -14.08 -17.49 -12.73
N ARG A 228 -13.77 -16.98 -13.93
CA ARG A 228 -12.97 -17.73 -14.91
C ARG A 228 -11.58 -18.05 -14.36
N MET A 229 -10.90 -17.08 -13.76
CA MET A 229 -9.57 -17.29 -13.17
C MET A 229 -9.56 -18.31 -12.04
N MET A 230 -10.63 -18.40 -11.24
CA MET A 230 -10.75 -19.42 -10.19
C MET A 230 -11.00 -20.83 -10.77
N ARG A 231 -11.52 -20.95 -11.99
CA ARG A 231 -11.86 -22.23 -12.63
C ARG A 231 -10.83 -22.71 -13.66
N ASP A 232 -10.12 -21.80 -14.31
CA ASP A 232 -9.12 -22.08 -15.34
C ASP A 232 -7.70 -21.73 -14.85
N PRO A 233 -6.89 -22.75 -14.47
CA PRO A 233 -5.51 -22.56 -14.07
C PRO A 233 -4.63 -21.86 -15.13
N LYS A 234 -4.93 -22.00 -16.43
CA LYS A 234 -4.16 -21.34 -17.50
C LYS A 234 -4.41 -19.83 -17.51
N GLU A 235 -5.65 -19.42 -17.30
CA GLU A 235 -6.03 -18.00 -17.25
C GLU A 235 -5.39 -17.33 -16.02
N LEU A 236 -5.43 -18.00 -14.86
CA LEU A 236 -4.75 -17.55 -13.65
C LEU A 236 -3.23 -17.47 -13.82
N ALA A 237 -2.59 -18.52 -14.34
CA ALA A 237 -1.14 -18.53 -14.57
C ALA A 237 -0.72 -17.41 -15.54
N GLY A 238 -1.51 -17.17 -16.58
CA GLY A 238 -1.31 -16.06 -17.51
C GLY A 238 -1.40 -14.69 -16.83
N TYR A 239 -2.35 -14.52 -15.91
CA TYR A 239 -2.49 -13.31 -15.10
C TYR A 239 -1.28 -13.10 -14.18
N LEU A 240 -0.92 -14.11 -13.39
CA LEU A 240 0.19 -14.04 -12.44
C LEU A 240 1.53 -13.73 -13.13
N ARG A 241 1.80 -14.35 -14.29
CA ARG A 241 3.03 -14.12 -15.06
C ARG A 241 3.19 -12.68 -15.56
N ARG A 242 2.10 -11.94 -15.74
CA ARG A 242 2.16 -10.54 -16.19
C ARG A 242 2.48 -9.56 -15.07
N GLY A 243 2.33 -9.96 -13.81
CA GLY A 243 2.60 -9.13 -12.64
C GLY A 243 4.07 -8.69 -12.59
N LYS A 244 4.28 -7.38 -12.56
CA LYS A 244 5.59 -6.75 -12.44
C LYS A 244 5.49 -5.59 -11.47
N HIS A 245 6.54 -5.39 -10.67
CA HIS A 245 6.75 -4.15 -9.94
C HIS A 245 6.78 -2.98 -10.94
N GLN A 246 6.44 -1.78 -10.50
CA GLN A 246 6.55 -0.60 -11.38
C GLN A 246 8.02 -0.33 -11.74
N MET A 247 8.93 -0.60 -10.80
CA MET A 247 10.37 -0.42 -10.97
C MET A 247 11.06 -1.57 -11.74
N ARG A 248 12.22 -1.25 -12.29
CA ARG A 248 13.18 -2.19 -12.87
C ARG A 248 14.22 -2.61 -11.84
N TRP A 249 15.03 -3.62 -12.14
CA TRP A 249 16.22 -3.90 -11.32
C TRP A 249 17.25 -2.77 -11.53
N SER A 250 17.74 -2.63 -12.76
CA SER A 250 18.65 -1.58 -13.20
C SER A 250 17.97 -0.58 -14.14
N ARG A 251 18.54 0.63 -14.24
CA ARG A 251 18.15 1.64 -15.24
C ARG A 251 18.22 1.08 -16.66
N ASP A 252 19.28 0.32 -16.95
CA ASP A 252 19.59 -0.14 -18.31
C ASP A 252 18.73 -1.36 -18.72
N ASP A 253 18.02 -1.97 -17.76
CA ASP A 253 17.11 -3.06 -18.06
C ASP A 253 15.93 -2.58 -18.90
N ARG A 254 15.56 -3.33 -19.92
CA ARG A 254 14.39 -2.99 -20.75
C ARG A 254 13.06 -3.35 -20.10
N ARG A 255 13.08 -4.19 -19.06
CA ARG A 255 11.88 -4.80 -18.48
C ARG A 255 11.79 -4.47 -17.00
N ARG A 256 10.57 -4.18 -16.56
CA ARG A 256 10.21 -4.10 -15.14
C ARG A 256 10.42 -5.44 -14.45
N LEU A 257 10.70 -5.38 -13.16
CA LEU A 257 11.00 -6.52 -12.31
C LEU A 257 9.74 -7.39 -12.14
N PRO A 258 9.76 -8.70 -12.48
CA PRO A 258 8.62 -9.58 -12.19
C PRO A 258 8.36 -9.67 -10.69
N LEU A 259 7.09 -9.73 -10.26
CA LEU A 259 6.75 -9.65 -8.83
C LEU A 259 7.48 -10.71 -7.98
N ILE A 260 7.30 -11.98 -8.31
CA ILE A 260 7.87 -13.09 -7.52
C ILE A 260 9.37 -13.26 -7.78
N ALA A 261 9.79 -13.30 -9.05
CA ALA A 261 11.20 -13.47 -9.38
C ALA A 261 12.04 -12.31 -8.83
N GLY A 262 11.50 -11.09 -8.82
CA GLY A 262 12.15 -9.92 -8.24
C GLY A 262 12.48 -10.04 -6.76
N VAL A 263 11.59 -10.68 -5.98
CA VAL A 263 11.87 -10.99 -4.57
C VAL A 263 13.03 -11.97 -4.46
N THR A 264 13.06 -13.02 -5.30
CA THR A 264 14.18 -13.97 -5.30
C THR A 264 15.48 -13.33 -5.73
N ASP A 265 15.45 -12.45 -6.73
CA ASP A 265 16.61 -11.70 -7.22
C ASP A 265 17.15 -10.80 -6.10
N TYR A 266 16.27 -10.09 -5.39
CA TYR A 266 16.64 -9.28 -4.23
C TYR A 266 17.33 -10.13 -3.14
N CYS A 267 16.76 -11.29 -2.80
CA CYS A 267 17.36 -12.22 -1.84
C CYS A 267 18.70 -12.82 -2.30
N ARG A 268 19.04 -12.84 -3.60
CA ARG A 268 20.40 -13.22 -4.03
C ARG A 268 21.43 -12.15 -3.68
N HIS A 269 21.03 -10.88 -3.72
CA HIS A 269 21.87 -9.75 -3.32
C HIS A 269 21.93 -9.56 -1.80
N PHE A 270 20.86 -9.91 -1.08
CA PHE A 270 20.76 -9.82 0.39
C PHE A 270 20.25 -11.13 1.00
N PRO A 271 21.09 -12.19 1.08
CA PRO A 271 20.65 -13.54 1.46
C PRO A 271 20.04 -13.66 2.85
N HIS A 272 20.48 -12.84 3.81
CA HIS A 272 19.98 -12.84 5.18
C HIS A 272 18.52 -12.36 5.30
N ILE A 273 17.98 -11.68 4.29
CA ILE A 273 16.57 -11.25 4.25
C ILE A 273 15.63 -12.41 3.97
N ARG A 274 16.08 -13.40 3.19
CA ARG A 274 15.26 -14.55 2.77
C ARG A 274 14.53 -15.26 3.92
N PRO A 275 15.20 -15.73 5.00
CA PRO A 275 14.51 -16.42 6.09
C PRO A 275 13.44 -15.55 6.75
N ILE A 276 13.67 -14.24 6.87
CA ILE A 276 12.71 -13.30 7.44
C ILE A 276 11.46 -13.21 6.55
N LEU A 277 11.62 -13.14 5.22
CA LEU A 277 10.48 -13.11 4.31
C LEU A 277 9.65 -14.41 4.38
N ILE A 278 10.30 -15.56 4.49
CA ILE A 278 9.62 -16.85 4.66
C ILE A 278 8.81 -16.85 5.96
N GLU A 279 9.42 -16.44 7.08
CA GLU A 279 8.76 -16.31 8.37
C GLU A 279 7.52 -15.41 8.29
N ARG A 280 7.64 -14.22 7.67
CA ARG A 280 6.50 -13.29 7.52
C ARG A 280 5.36 -13.84 6.64
N LEU A 281 5.67 -14.71 5.68
CA LEU A 281 4.67 -15.36 4.84
C LEU A 281 4.00 -16.55 5.55
N GLN A 282 4.74 -17.28 6.40
CA GLN A 282 4.23 -18.43 7.16
C GLN A 282 3.54 -18.05 8.48
N GLY A 283 3.81 -16.85 9.00
CA GLY A 283 3.35 -16.39 10.32
C GLY A 283 1.84 -16.17 10.48
N TRP A 284 1.04 -16.43 9.46
CA TRP A 284 -0.42 -16.27 9.51
C TRP A 284 -1.13 -17.39 8.73
N CYS A 285 -2.28 -17.84 9.24
CA CYS A 285 -3.05 -18.94 8.65
C CYS A 285 -4.06 -18.45 7.60
N GLU A 286 -4.56 -19.39 6.78
CA GLU A 286 -5.58 -19.11 5.77
C GLU A 286 -6.89 -18.62 6.38
N ASP A 287 -7.32 -19.21 7.50
CA ASP A 287 -8.57 -18.85 8.18
C ASP A 287 -8.54 -17.39 8.65
N ALA A 288 -7.41 -16.91 9.17
CA ALA A 288 -7.27 -15.51 9.59
C ALA A 288 -7.51 -14.52 8.43
N LEU A 289 -7.04 -14.85 7.22
CA LEU A 289 -7.29 -14.04 6.02
C LEU A 289 -8.77 -14.08 5.62
N ARG A 290 -9.37 -15.28 5.61
CA ARG A 290 -10.78 -15.47 5.23
C ARG A 290 -11.74 -14.80 6.21
N ASP A 291 -11.50 -14.95 7.50
CA ASP A 291 -12.29 -14.32 8.56
C ASP A 291 -12.19 -12.80 8.50
N MET A 292 -10.99 -12.26 8.27
CA MET A 292 -10.80 -10.82 8.07
C MET A 292 -11.61 -10.31 6.88
N LEU A 293 -11.52 -10.99 5.73
CA LEU A 293 -12.27 -10.60 4.52
C LEU A 293 -13.78 -10.74 4.72
N TYR A 294 -14.25 -11.79 5.40
CA TYR A 294 -15.66 -11.98 5.73
C TYR A 294 -16.19 -10.85 6.62
N ARG A 295 -15.44 -10.41 7.64
CA ARG A 295 -15.84 -9.25 8.46
C ARG A 295 -16.00 -7.99 7.62
N LEU A 296 -15.14 -7.77 6.62
CA LEU A 296 -15.25 -6.62 5.73
C LEU A 296 -16.51 -6.67 4.83
N THR A 297 -17.07 -7.85 4.54
CA THR A 297 -18.34 -7.94 3.80
C THR A 297 -19.58 -7.62 4.63
N GLN A 298 -19.43 -7.45 5.95
CA GLN A 298 -20.54 -7.12 6.86
C GLN A 298 -20.78 -5.61 6.99
N PHE A 299 -19.91 -4.80 6.41
CA PHE A 299 -20.06 -3.35 6.37
C PHE A 299 -21.21 -2.98 5.42
N ASP A 300 -22.19 -2.25 5.94
CA ASP A 300 -23.37 -1.79 5.21
C ASP A 300 -23.21 -0.32 4.82
N LEU A 301 -22.75 -0.09 3.59
CA LEU A 301 -22.57 1.22 2.99
C LEU A 301 -22.69 1.11 1.46
N PRO A 302 -22.81 2.23 0.73
CA PRO A 302 -22.78 2.19 -0.73
C PRO A 302 -21.53 1.44 -1.22
N HIS A 303 -21.74 0.59 -2.22
CA HIS A 303 -20.68 -0.22 -2.83
C HIS A 303 -19.91 -1.14 -1.85
N PRO A 304 -20.61 -2.07 -1.18
CA PRO A 304 -20.00 -2.95 -0.19
C PRO A 304 -19.05 -3.96 -0.84
N LEU A 305 -18.12 -4.49 -0.05
CA LEU A 305 -17.30 -5.62 -0.46
C LEU A 305 -18.19 -6.85 -0.62
N THR A 306 -18.30 -7.36 -1.85
CA THR A 306 -19.10 -8.57 -2.10
C THR A 306 -18.37 -9.82 -1.62
N SER A 307 -19.12 -10.83 -1.17
CA SER A 307 -18.57 -12.15 -0.82
C SER A 307 -17.80 -12.79 -1.98
N GLN A 308 -18.26 -12.59 -3.21
CA GLN A 308 -17.56 -13.05 -4.41
C GLN A 308 -16.17 -12.40 -4.56
N ARG A 309 -16.07 -11.09 -4.35
CA ARG A 309 -14.78 -10.37 -4.41
C ARG A 309 -13.87 -10.81 -3.27
N ALA A 310 -14.40 -10.93 -2.05
CA ALA A 310 -13.67 -11.41 -0.88
C ALA A 310 -13.09 -12.82 -1.12
N GLU A 311 -13.88 -13.75 -1.64
CA GLU A 311 -13.43 -15.10 -1.97
C GLU A 311 -12.31 -15.10 -3.02
N PHE A 312 -12.46 -14.29 -4.08
CA PHE A 312 -11.43 -14.16 -5.11
C PHE A 312 -10.13 -13.56 -4.55
N ILE A 313 -10.22 -12.54 -3.69
CA ILE A 313 -9.06 -11.92 -3.06
C ILE A 313 -8.31 -12.94 -2.17
N ALA A 314 -9.04 -13.73 -1.39
CA ALA A 314 -8.46 -14.79 -0.59
C ALA A 314 -7.71 -15.79 -1.49
N PHE A 315 -8.39 -16.31 -2.52
CA PHE A 315 -7.83 -17.24 -3.49
C PHE A 315 -6.55 -16.70 -4.14
N LEU A 316 -6.57 -15.46 -4.64
CA LEU A 316 -5.45 -14.84 -5.34
C LEU A 316 -4.25 -14.61 -4.40
N THR A 317 -4.50 -14.12 -3.19
CA THR A 317 -3.47 -13.84 -2.19
C THR A 317 -2.78 -15.13 -1.72
N LEU A 318 -3.56 -16.17 -1.43
CA LEU A 318 -3.04 -17.47 -0.99
C LEU A 318 -2.24 -18.16 -2.11
N THR A 319 -2.71 -18.06 -3.37
CA THR A 319 -1.96 -18.58 -4.53
C THR A 319 -0.61 -17.88 -4.69
N ARG A 320 -0.57 -16.54 -4.54
CA ARG A 320 0.69 -15.78 -4.61
C ARG A 320 1.61 -16.11 -3.45
N ARG A 321 1.08 -16.26 -2.23
CA ARG A 321 1.83 -16.70 -1.05
C ARG A 321 2.51 -18.04 -1.30
N GLU A 322 1.77 -19.03 -1.81
CA GLU A 322 2.32 -20.36 -2.14
C GLU A 322 3.44 -20.26 -3.18
N GLN A 323 3.26 -19.46 -4.24
CA GLN A 323 4.30 -19.27 -5.26
C GLN A 323 5.53 -18.54 -4.72
N LEU A 324 5.37 -17.56 -3.83
CA LEU A 324 6.46 -16.87 -3.15
C LEU A 324 7.25 -17.83 -2.27
N LEU A 325 6.59 -18.61 -1.41
CA LEU A 325 7.23 -19.61 -0.55
C LEU A 325 8.03 -20.61 -1.38
N ARG A 326 7.40 -21.20 -2.41
CA ARG A 326 8.09 -22.11 -3.35
C ARG A 326 9.28 -21.49 -4.07
N ALA A 327 9.29 -20.18 -4.26
CA ALA A 327 10.38 -19.48 -4.93
C ALA A 327 11.52 -19.14 -3.97
N LEU A 328 11.22 -18.91 -2.68
CA LEU A 328 12.19 -18.57 -1.64
C LEU A 328 12.84 -19.79 -0.98
N GLU A 329 12.15 -20.91 -0.93
CA GLU A 329 12.63 -22.19 -0.37
C GLU A 329 13.56 -22.96 -1.32
N LYS A 330 13.70 -22.50 -2.57
CA LYS A 330 14.70 -22.98 -3.54
C LYS A 330 16.03 -22.27 -3.37
#